data_AF-A0A512UGE1-F1
#
_entry.id   AF-A0A512UGE1-F1
#
_cell.length_a   1.000
_cell.length_b   1.000
_cell.length_c   1.000
_cell.angle_alpha   90.00
_cell.angle_beta   90.00
_cell.angle_gamma   90.00
#
_symmetry.space_group_name_H-M   'P 1'
#
loop_
_entity.id
_entity.type
_entity.pdbx_description
1 polymer ?
#
loop_
_entity_poly.entity_id
_entity_poly.type
_entity_poly.pdbx_seq_one_letter_code
_entity_poly.pdbx_strand_id
1 'polypeptide(L)'
;MGGNGTDPYFEATEVPKMIERFVSRLKRFVFRGVFNVPAFEYESDDLQTELTQIIGAMKSTDPTEELLGQLRHAKGVFSKMSGSVADLKHYNLSDLPGHEWVYKIIQLNLHLLMMYDSLGNLDTSIPGYVQHVFYSWRNIHVWGMNLRQLNHVPKEIRMLYESQAATAQATINILGEQMSEDSVIETELLHC
;
A
#
# COMPACT_ATOMS: atom_id res chain seq x y z
N MET A 1 34.49 -2.04 36.51
CA MET A 1 33.98 -1.44 35.26
C MET A 1 33.69 -2.58 34.30
N GLY A 2 32.45 -3.09 34.31
CA GLY A 2 32.03 -4.18 33.43
C GLY A 2 31.49 -3.57 32.14
N GLY A 3 32.15 -3.83 31.02
CA GLY A 3 31.61 -3.47 29.72
C GLY A 3 30.34 -4.28 29.48
N ASN A 4 29.20 -3.59 29.33
CA ASN A 4 28.02 -4.17 28.69
C ASN A 4 28.40 -4.42 27.23
N GLY A 5 29.01 -5.59 26.97
CA GLY A 5 29.17 -6.12 25.63
C GLY A 5 27.82 -6.59 25.17
N THR A 6 27.05 -5.69 24.56
CA THR A 6 25.89 -6.08 23.75
C THR A 6 26.43 -6.95 22.62
N ASP A 7 25.95 -8.19 22.58
CA ASP A 7 26.35 -9.19 21.58
C ASP A 7 25.95 -8.67 20.17
N PRO A 8 26.92 -8.36 19.29
CA PRO A 8 26.63 -7.82 17.97
C PRO A 8 25.79 -8.77 17.10
N TYR A 9 25.77 -10.07 17.40
CA TYR A 9 24.93 -11.05 16.68
C TYR A 9 23.44 -10.91 16.97
N PHE A 10 23.06 -10.33 18.12
CA PHE A 10 21.66 -10.16 18.49
C PHE A 10 20.97 -9.05 17.66
N GLU A 11 21.71 -8.03 17.21
CA GLU A 11 21.12 -6.89 16.50
C GLU A 11 20.74 -7.21 15.04
N ALA A 12 21.47 -8.10 14.36
CA ALA A 12 21.28 -8.37 12.94
C ALA A 12 19.95 -9.10 12.61
N THR A 13 19.41 -9.88 13.54
CA THR A 13 18.14 -10.62 13.32
C THR A 13 16.89 -9.85 13.74
N GLU A 14 17.06 -8.71 14.43
CA GLU A 14 15.94 -7.93 14.95
C GLU A 14 15.44 -6.88 13.95
N VAL A 15 16.33 -6.26 13.15
CA VAL A 15 15.93 -5.24 12.17
C VAL A 15 14.90 -5.75 11.15
N PRO A 16 15.04 -6.95 10.54
CA PRO A 16 14.02 -7.49 9.63
C PRO A 16 12.65 -7.62 10.30
N LYS A 17 12.60 -8.13 11.54
CA LYS A 17 11.36 -8.27 12.31
C LYS A 17 10.72 -6.92 12.64
N MET A 18 11.54 -5.90 12.92
CA MET A 18 11.04 -4.55 13.14
C MET A 18 10.37 -3.99 11.88
N ILE A 19 10.95 -4.22 10.69
CA ILE A 19 10.35 -3.78 9.42
C ILE A 19 9.05 -4.54 9.14
N GLU A 20 9.04 -5.87 9.30
CA GLU A 20 7.85 -6.69 9.12
C GLU A 20 6.70 -6.24 10.03
N ARG A 21 6.99 -6.03 11.32
CA ARG A 21 6.00 -5.51 12.28
C ARG A 21 5.49 -4.14 11.89
N PHE A 22 6.37 -3.26 11.43
CA PHE A 22 6.00 -1.91 10.99
C PHE A 22 5.07 -1.96 9.77
N VAL A 23 5.41 -2.75 8.74
CA VAL A 23 4.55 -2.95 7.55
C VAL A 23 3.20 -3.57 7.95
N SER A 24 3.20 -4.56 8.83
CA SER A 24 1.97 -5.15 9.38
C SER A 24 1.10 -4.12 10.10
N ARG A 25 1.71 -3.22 10.89
CA ARG A 25 1.01 -2.11 11.53
C ARG A 25 0.41 -1.14 10.52
N LEU A 26 1.11 -0.80 9.43
CA LEU A 26 0.58 0.03 8.34
C LEU A 26 -0.64 -0.63 7.66
N LYS A 27 -0.59 -1.95 7.41
CA LYS A 27 -1.71 -2.69 6.81
C LYS A 27 -3.00 -2.57 7.62
N ARG A 28 -2.93 -2.45 8.96
CA ARG A 28 -4.12 -2.35 9.83
C ARG A 28 -4.98 -1.12 9.57
N PHE A 29 -4.42 -0.06 8.97
CA PHE A 29 -5.20 1.13 8.61
C PHE A 29 -6.01 0.94 7.34
N VAL A 30 -5.79 -0.12 6.56
CA VAL A 30 -6.60 -0.46 5.40
C VAL A 30 -7.39 -1.73 5.69
N PHE A 31 -8.68 -1.58 5.96
CA PHE A 31 -9.56 -2.70 6.26
C PHE A 31 -10.60 -2.86 5.16
N ARG A 32 -10.69 -4.06 4.59
CA ARG A 32 -11.64 -4.39 3.50
C ARG A 32 -11.59 -3.39 2.34
N GLY A 33 -10.39 -2.91 2.02
CA GLY A 33 -10.14 -1.94 0.97
C GLY A 33 -10.50 -0.49 1.29
N VAL A 34 -10.74 -0.17 2.56
CA VAL A 34 -10.99 1.20 3.03
C VAL A 34 -9.88 1.63 3.98
N PHE A 35 -9.21 2.73 3.64
CA PHE A 35 -8.21 3.38 4.47
C PHE A 35 -8.89 4.25 5.55
N ASN A 36 -8.58 3.94 6.81
CA ASN A 36 -9.07 4.63 8.00
C ASN A 36 -8.20 5.87 8.28
N VAL A 37 -8.51 6.96 7.58
CA VAL A 37 -7.79 8.24 7.69
C VAL A 37 -7.69 8.72 9.14
N PRO A 38 -8.79 8.78 9.94
CA PRO A 38 -8.70 9.25 11.32
C PRO A 38 -7.76 8.43 12.21
N ALA A 39 -7.81 7.10 12.10
CA ALA A 39 -6.93 6.24 12.89
C ALA A 39 -5.46 6.39 12.48
N PHE A 40 -5.19 6.53 11.18
CA PHE A 40 -3.83 6.73 10.70
C PHE A 40 -3.27 8.09 11.13
N GLU A 41 -4.05 9.18 11.00
CA GLU A 41 -3.64 10.51 11.47
C GLU A 41 -3.35 10.51 12.97
N TYR A 42 -4.13 9.76 13.75
CA TYR A 42 -3.91 9.64 15.19
C TYR A 42 -2.57 8.94 15.53
N GLU A 43 -2.16 7.94 14.76
CA GLU A 43 -0.93 7.16 15.01
C GLU A 43 0.27 7.60 14.16
N SER A 44 0.16 8.62 13.30
CA SER A 44 1.18 8.95 12.30
C SER A 44 2.51 9.37 12.91
N ASP A 45 2.49 10.09 14.02
CA ASP A 45 3.71 10.54 14.71
C ASP A 45 4.46 9.37 15.38
N ASP A 46 3.71 8.42 15.94
CA ASP A 46 4.25 7.18 16.51
C ASP A 46 4.86 6.31 15.42
N LEU A 47 4.18 6.17 14.26
CA LEU A 47 4.70 5.45 13.10
C LEU A 47 5.97 6.09 12.55
N GLN A 48 6.01 7.42 12.45
CA GLN A 48 7.20 8.16 12.02
C GLN A 48 8.37 7.93 12.99
N THR A 49 8.10 7.92 14.30
CA THR A 49 9.11 7.63 15.33
C THR A 49 9.62 6.19 15.21
N GLU A 50 8.74 5.20 15.04
CA GLU A 50 9.11 3.80 14.82
C GLU A 50 9.99 3.64 13.56
N LEU A 51 9.63 4.29 12.45
CA LEU A 51 10.43 4.28 11.23
C LEU A 51 11.82 4.90 11.44
N THR A 52 11.91 6.00 12.20
CA THR A 52 13.21 6.62 12.55
C THR A 52 14.07 5.69 13.40
N GLN A 53 13.48 4.94 14.32
CA GLN A 53 14.19 3.94 15.12
C GLN A 53 14.73 2.79 14.25
N ILE A 54 13.92 2.27 13.33
CA ILE A 54 14.35 1.24 12.36
C ILE A 54 15.53 1.72 11.53
N ILE A 55 15.47 2.97 11.01
CA ILE A 55 16.56 3.58 10.26
C ILE A 55 17.83 3.72 11.12
N GLY A 56 17.68 4.09 12.39
CA GLY A 56 18.79 4.19 13.34
C GLY A 56 19.46 2.84 13.62
N ALA A 57 18.66 1.79 13.87
CA ALA A 57 19.14 0.43 14.07
C ALA A 57 19.89 -0.07 12.83
N MET A 58 19.36 0.17 11.63
CA MET A 58 19.98 -0.26 10.37
C MET A 58 21.35 0.36 10.13
N LYS A 59 21.59 1.61 10.57
CA LYS A 59 22.90 2.27 10.47
C LYS A 59 23.98 1.66 11.37
N SER A 60 23.56 0.92 12.39
CA SER A 60 24.47 0.25 13.33
C SER A 60 24.83 -1.17 12.89
N THR A 61 24.16 -1.66 11.83
CA THR A 61 24.42 -2.95 11.20
C THR A 61 25.12 -2.77 9.84
N ASP A 62 25.70 -3.82 9.27
CA ASP A 62 26.05 -3.89 7.84
C ASP A 62 24.85 -4.47 7.06
N PRO A 63 23.92 -3.64 6.56
CA PRO A 63 22.67 -4.14 5.98
C PRO A 63 22.93 -4.83 4.64
N THR A 64 22.23 -5.96 4.41
CA THR A 64 22.18 -6.60 3.09
C THR A 64 21.32 -5.79 2.12
N GLU A 65 21.50 -5.97 0.81
CA GLU A 65 20.65 -5.34 -0.22
C GLU A 65 19.17 -5.68 -0.05
N GLU A 66 18.86 -6.90 0.37
CA GLU A 66 17.50 -7.32 0.69
C GLU A 66 16.91 -6.47 1.82
N LEU A 67 17.64 -6.29 2.92
CA LEU A 67 17.19 -5.51 4.06
C LEU A 67 17.00 -4.02 3.71
N LEU A 68 17.88 -3.47 2.86
CA LEU A 68 17.71 -2.13 2.30
C LEU A 68 16.46 -2.03 1.42
N GLY A 69 16.16 -3.08 0.65
CA GLY A 69 14.93 -3.22 -0.13
C GLY A 69 13.68 -3.18 0.74
N GLN A 70 13.65 -3.98 1.81
CA GLN A 70 12.55 -4.02 2.78
C GLN A 70 12.29 -2.64 3.42
N LEU A 71 13.35 -1.97 3.89
CA LEU A 71 13.22 -0.63 4.47
C LEU A 71 12.72 0.40 3.45
N ARG A 72 13.23 0.33 2.20
CA ARG A 72 12.78 1.21 1.12
C ARG A 72 11.30 1.01 0.82
N HIS A 73 10.86 -0.26 0.79
CA HIS A 73 9.45 -0.60 0.62
C HIS A 73 8.61 -0.02 1.76
N ALA A 74 8.95 -0.33 3.02
CA ALA A 74 8.24 0.15 4.21
C ALA A 74 8.13 1.68 4.27
N LYS A 75 9.24 2.39 4.02
CA LYS A 75 9.26 3.85 3.92
C LYS A 75 8.36 4.35 2.79
N GLY A 76 8.39 3.69 1.64
CA GLY A 76 7.53 4.02 0.50
C GLY A 76 6.05 3.89 0.83
N VAL A 77 5.65 2.81 1.51
CA VAL A 77 4.27 2.60 1.95
C VAL A 77 3.82 3.70 2.91
N PHE A 78 4.59 3.94 3.98
CA PHE A 78 4.28 4.99 4.96
C PHE A 78 4.16 6.38 4.31
N SER A 79 5.10 6.72 3.42
CA SER A 79 5.08 8.00 2.70
C SER A 79 3.85 8.14 1.80
N LYS A 80 3.43 7.08 1.10
CA LYS A 80 2.24 7.11 0.25
C LYS A 80 0.97 7.28 1.09
N MET A 81 0.84 6.52 2.19
CA MET A 81 -0.31 6.65 3.10
C MET A 81 -0.40 8.07 3.69
N SER A 82 0.72 8.61 4.17
CA SER A 82 0.80 9.97 4.72
C SER A 82 0.43 11.03 3.68
N GLY A 83 0.96 10.91 2.45
CA GLY A 83 0.65 11.83 1.35
C GLY A 83 -0.83 11.79 0.94
N SER A 84 -1.47 10.62 0.99
CA SER A 84 -2.88 10.46 0.59
C SER A 84 -3.88 10.98 1.62
N VAL A 85 -3.49 11.24 2.87
CA VAL A 85 -4.42 11.73 3.91
C VAL A 85 -5.10 13.03 3.50
N ALA A 86 -4.32 14.03 3.05
CA ALA A 86 -4.85 15.34 2.68
C ALA A 86 -5.80 15.23 1.49
N ASP A 87 -5.41 14.47 0.46
CA ASP A 87 -6.22 14.24 -0.73
C ASP A 87 -7.54 13.54 -0.38
N LEU A 88 -7.49 12.47 0.42
CA LEU A 88 -8.68 11.73 0.82
C LEU A 88 -9.64 12.61 1.62
N LYS A 89 -9.16 13.45 2.53
CA LYS A 89 -10.00 14.41 3.26
C LYS A 89 -10.63 15.43 2.32
N HIS A 90 -9.85 15.96 1.38
CA HIS A 90 -10.34 16.93 0.41
C HIS A 90 -11.45 16.34 -0.49
N TYR A 91 -11.23 15.15 -1.05
CA TYR A 91 -12.18 14.53 -1.97
C TYR A 91 -13.38 13.89 -1.28
N ASN A 92 -13.27 13.49 -0.01
CA ASN A 92 -14.38 12.90 0.76
C ASN A 92 -15.44 13.94 1.18
N LEU A 93 -15.07 15.22 1.32
CA LEU A 93 -15.97 16.28 1.81
C LEU A 93 -16.67 17.07 0.68
N SER A 94 -16.37 16.77 -0.57
CA SER A 94 -16.81 17.56 -1.72
C SER A 94 -17.87 16.84 -2.53
N ASP A 95 -19.02 17.49 -2.71
CA ASP A 95 -20.12 17.00 -3.57
C ASP A 95 -19.92 17.35 -5.05
N LEU A 96 -18.73 17.86 -5.42
CA LEU A 96 -18.44 18.24 -6.80
C LEU A 96 -18.36 17.00 -7.72
N PRO A 97 -18.92 17.05 -8.94
CA PRO A 97 -18.87 15.94 -9.88
C PRO A 97 -17.45 15.43 -10.12
N GLY A 98 -17.24 14.14 -9.95
CA GLY A 98 -15.94 13.49 -10.17
C GLY A 98 -15.09 13.28 -8.92
N HIS A 99 -15.31 14.06 -7.84
CA HIS A 99 -14.50 13.95 -6.61
C HIS A 99 -14.61 12.55 -5.97
N GLU A 100 -15.81 11.96 -5.96
CA GLU A 100 -16.02 10.59 -5.47
C GLU A 100 -15.16 9.55 -6.22
N TRP A 101 -15.00 9.70 -7.54
CA TRP A 101 -14.18 8.78 -8.34
C TRP A 101 -12.68 8.95 -8.05
N VAL A 102 -12.22 10.20 -7.85
CA VAL A 102 -10.86 10.48 -7.40
C VAL A 102 -10.60 9.87 -6.02
N TYR A 103 -11.53 10.04 -5.08
CA TYR A 103 -11.45 9.44 -3.75
C TYR A 103 -11.33 7.90 -3.84
N LYS A 104 -12.19 7.26 -4.64
CA LYS A 104 -12.20 5.81 -4.84
C LYS A 104 -10.89 5.29 -5.43
N ILE A 105 -10.32 5.97 -6.42
CA ILE A 105 -9.07 5.51 -7.05
C ILE A 105 -7.86 5.68 -6.12
N ILE A 106 -7.83 6.72 -5.29
CA ILE A 106 -6.78 6.88 -4.25
C ILE A 106 -6.89 5.77 -3.20
N GLN A 107 -8.10 5.48 -2.72
CA GLN A 107 -8.36 4.35 -1.81
C GLN A 107 -7.88 3.02 -2.42
N LEU A 108 -8.15 2.81 -3.72
CA LEU A 108 -7.70 1.60 -4.42
C LEU A 108 -6.18 1.51 -4.50
N ASN A 109 -5.48 2.61 -4.76
CA ASN A 109 -4.01 2.64 -4.75
C ASN A 109 -3.45 2.23 -3.38
N LEU A 110 -4.03 2.72 -2.28
CA LEU A 110 -3.61 2.31 -0.93
C LEU A 110 -3.91 0.84 -0.66
N HIS A 111 -5.05 0.33 -1.09
CA HIS A 111 -5.38 -1.09 -1.01
C HIS A 111 -4.36 -1.94 -1.76
N LEU A 112 -4.06 -1.63 -3.02
CA LEU A 112 -3.08 -2.37 -3.82
C LEU A 112 -1.69 -2.37 -3.17
N LEU A 113 -1.29 -1.30 -2.48
CA LEU A 113 -0.04 -1.28 -1.72
C LEU A 113 -0.03 -2.25 -0.54
N MET A 114 -1.17 -2.52 0.07
CA MET A 114 -1.27 -3.49 1.17
C MET A 114 -1.27 -4.94 0.69
N MET A 115 -1.36 -5.17 -0.62
CA MET A 115 -1.23 -6.50 -1.22
C MET A 115 0.23 -6.96 -1.26
N TYR A 116 1.20 -6.10 -0.94
CA TYR A 116 2.61 -6.48 -0.85
C TYR A 116 2.96 -6.97 0.57
N ASP A 117 3.86 -7.94 0.69
CA ASP A 117 4.49 -8.35 1.94
C ASP A 117 5.62 -7.37 2.34
N SER A 118 6.34 -7.64 3.42
CA SER A 118 7.45 -6.79 3.87
C SER A 118 8.66 -6.81 2.92
N LEU A 119 8.74 -7.80 2.03
CA LEU A 119 9.78 -7.91 0.99
C LEU A 119 9.41 -7.12 -0.29
N GLY A 120 8.17 -6.63 -0.38
CA GLY A 120 7.67 -5.97 -1.57
C GLY A 120 7.18 -6.93 -2.66
N ASN A 121 6.94 -8.20 -2.31
CA ASN A 121 6.33 -9.20 -3.18
C ASN A 121 4.83 -9.30 -2.90
N LEU A 122 4.05 -9.87 -3.82
CA LEU A 122 2.63 -10.16 -3.61
C LEU A 122 2.46 -11.10 -2.40
N ASP A 123 1.68 -10.64 -1.43
CA ASP A 123 1.40 -11.36 -0.19
C ASP A 123 0.32 -12.43 -0.44
N THR A 124 0.79 -13.64 -0.77
CA THR A 124 -0.08 -14.80 -1.03
C THR A 124 -0.76 -15.34 0.23
N SER A 125 -0.40 -14.83 1.42
CA SER A 125 -1.10 -15.17 2.67
C SER A 125 -2.46 -14.48 2.78
N ILE A 126 -2.71 -13.44 1.97
CA ILE A 126 -4.00 -12.74 1.91
C ILE A 126 -5.04 -13.65 1.25
N PRO A 127 -6.12 -14.04 1.97
CA PRO A 127 -7.16 -14.87 1.39
C PRO A 127 -7.80 -14.19 0.18
N GLY A 128 -7.83 -14.89 -0.95
CA GLY A 128 -8.45 -14.39 -2.19
C GLY A 128 -7.64 -13.28 -2.89
N TYR A 129 -6.32 -13.24 -2.72
CA TYR A 129 -5.47 -12.19 -3.29
C TYR A 129 -5.64 -12.04 -4.81
N VAL A 130 -5.83 -13.14 -5.57
CA VAL A 130 -6.08 -13.12 -7.01
C VAL A 130 -7.37 -12.35 -7.33
N GLN A 131 -8.45 -12.66 -6.61
CA GLN A 131 -9.75 -12.00 -6.75
C GLN A 131 -9.63 -10.51 -6.40
N HIS A 132 -8.88 -10.16 -5.36
CA HIS A 132 -8.64 -8.77 -5.00
C HIS A 132 -7.95 -7.97 -6.11
N VAL A 133 -6.91 -8.52 -6.73
CA VAL A 133 -6.22 -7.86 -7.86
C VAL A 133 -7.13 -7.77 -9.08
N PHE A 134 -7.85 -8.85 -9.42
CA PHE A 134 -8.80 -8.85 -10.54
C PHE A 134 -9.94 -7.82 -10.35
N TYR A 135 -10.54 -7.76 -9.16
CA TYR A 135 -11.58 -6.78 -8.86
C TYR A 135 -11.04 -5.35 -8.88
N SER A 136 -9.80 -5.14 -8.45
CA SER A 136 -9.14 -3.85 -8.56
C SER A 136 -9.00 -3.41 -10.02
N TRP A 137 -8.55 -4.31 -10.89
CA TRP A 137 -8.46 -4.06 -12.33
C TRP A 137 -9.82 -3.69 -12.92
N ARG A 138 -10.85 -4.51 -12.66
CA ARG A 138 -12.22 -4.24 -13.12
C ARG A 138 -12.73 -2.88 -12.64
N ASN A 139 -12.49 -2.54 -11.38
CA ASN A 139 -12.94 -1.29 -10.78
C ASN A 139 -12.35 -0.07 -11.49
N ILE A 140 -11.07 -0.08 -11.86
CA ILE A 140 -10.43 1.02 -12.61
C ILE A 140 -11.20 1.32 -13.90
N HIS A 141 -11.56 0.27 -14.65
CA HIS A 141 -12.28 0.42 -15.92
C HIS A 141 -13.71 0.88 -15.73
N VAL A 142 -14.45 0.26 -14.81
CA VAL A 142 -15.85 0.61 -14.51
C VAL A 142 -15.96 2.06 -14.02
N TRP A 143 -15.11 2.45 -13.06
CA TRP A 143 -15.11 3.81 -12.53
C TRP A 143 -14.68 4.83 -13.59
N GLY A 144 -13.72 4.48 -14.45
CA GLY A 144 -13.30 5.34 -15.55
C GLY A 144 -14.41 5.57 -16.58
N MET A 145 -15.19 4.52 -16.89
CA MET A 145 -16.37 4.65 -17.75
C MET A 145 -17.42 5.56 -17.11
N ASN A 146 -17.73 5.37 -15.82
CA ASN A 146 -18.71 6.20 -15.11
C ASN A 146 -18.28 7.67 -15.05
N LEU A 147 -17.00 7.96 -14.77
CA LEU A 147 -16.46 9.32 -14.76
C LEU A 147 -16.58 9.99 -16.14
N ARG A 148 -16.36 9.24 -17.23
CA ARG A 148 -16.52 9.75 -18.61
C ARG A 148 -17.97 10.09 -18.96
N GLN A 149 -18.94 9.40 -18.37
CA GLN A 149 -20.37 9.68 -18.58
C GLN A 149 -20.89 10.89 -17.81
N LEU A 150 -20.18 11.33 -16.75
CA LEU A 150 -20.56 12.53 -16.01
C LEU A 150 -20.34 13.80 -16.84
N ASN A 151 -21.38 14.63 -16.93
CA ASN A 151 -21.30 15.97 -17.49
C ASN A 151 -20.64 16.95 -16.50
N HIS A 152 -20.03 18.01 -17.01
CA HIS A 152 -19.48 19.12 -16.22
C HIS A 152 -18.39 18.77 -15.19
N VAL A 153 -17.75 17.60 -15.29
CA VAL A 153 -16.55 17.32 -14.49
C VAL A 153 -15.40 18.22 -14.95
N PRO A 154 -14.77 19.01 -14.04
CA PRO A 154 -13.61 19.82 -14.38
C PRO A 154 -12.48 18.98 -14.99
N LYS A 155 -11.73 19.56 -15.92
CA LYS A 155 -10.65 18.85 -16.64
C LYS A 155 -9.59 18.33 -15.68
N GLU A 156 -9.29 19.11 -14.65
CA GLU A 156 -8.29 18.85 -13.62
C GLU A 156 -8.65 17.57 -12.83
N ILE A 157 -9.93 17.39 -12.50
CA ILE A 157 -10.43 16.20 -11.81
C ILE A 157 -10.30 14.95 -12.69
N ARG A 158 -10.57 15.06 -13.99
CA ARG A 158 -10.35 13.95 -14.94
C ARG A 158 -8.88 13.58 -15.04
N MET A 159 -8.00 14.55 -15.21
CA MET A 159 -6.56 14.33 -15.29
C MET A 159 -6.00 13.69 -14.02
N LEU A 160 -6.46 14.13 -12.85
CA LEU A 160 -6.06 13.54 -11.58
C LEU A 160 -6.52 12.08 -11.46
N TYR A 161 -7.79 11.80 -11.80
CA TYR A 161 -8.29 10.42 -11.83
C TYR A 161 -7.44 9.55 -12.77
N GLU A 162 -7.18 10.01 -14.00
CA GLU A 162 -6.40 9.28 -14.99
C GLU A 162 -4.97 8.98 -14.51
N SER A 163 -4.32 9.95 -13.85
CA SER A 163 -3.00 9.76 -13.24
C SER A 163 -3.01 8.71 -12.12
N GLN A 164 -4.00 8.76 -11.22
CA GLN A 164 -4.16 7.78 -10.15
C GLN A 164 -4.50 6.39 -10.70
N ALA A 165 -5.35 6.32 -11.74
CA ALA A 165 -5.71 5.08 -12.42
C ALA A 165 -4.51 4.44 -13.13
N ALA A 166 -3.65 5.24 -13.77
CA ALA A 166 -2.42 4.75 -14.37
C ALA A 166 -1.47 4.14 -13.31
N THR A 167 -1.39 4.77 -12.13
CA THR A 167 -0.61 4.25 -11.00
C THR A 167 -1.16 2.91 -10.50
N ALA A 168 -2.47 2.80 -10.35
CA ALA A 168 -3.15 1.58 -9.92
C ALA A 168 -2.94 0.45 -10.94
N GLN A 169 -3.09 0.77 -12.23
CA GLN A 169 -2.89 -0.19 -13.32
C GLN A 169 -1.44 -0.70 -13.39
N ALA A 170 -0.45 0.17 -13.22
CA ALA A 170 0.95 -0.24 -13.15
C ALA A 170 1.21 -1.17 -11.97
N THR A 171 0.62 -0.88 -10.80
CA THR A 171 0.72 -1.73 -9.61
C THR A 171 0.08 -3.10 -9.84
N ILE A 172 -1.10 -3.15 -10.46
CA ILE A 172 -1.78 -4.40 -10.82
C ILE A 172 -0.95 -5.23 -11.79
N ASN A 173 -0.31 -4.62 -12.79
CA ASN A 173 0.53 -5.35 -13.73
C ASN A 173 1.71 -6.02 -12.99
N ILE A 174 2.38 -5.28 -12.10
CA ILE A 174 3.47 -5.82 -11.27
C ILE A 174 2.98 -6.97 -10.38
N LEU A 175 1.80 -6.84 -9.76
CA LEU A 175 1.23 -7.92 -8.95
C LEU A 175 0.85 -9.13 -9.82
N GLY A 176 0.31 -8.90 -11.02
CA GLY A 176 -0.05 -9.95 -11.96
C GLY A 176 1.15 -10.75 -12.47
N GLU A 177 2.30 -10.10 -12.70
CA GLU A 177 3.56 -10.76 -13.08
C GLU A 177 4.09 -11.73 -12.00
N GLN A 178 3.67 -11.55 -10.74
CA GLN A 178 4.08 -12.40 -9.61
C GLN A 178 3.13 -13.57 -9.36
N MET A 179 1.99 -13.63 -10.04
CA MET A 179 1.05 -14.74 -9.92
C MET A 179 1.54 -15.91 -10.77
N SER A 180 1.73 -17.08 -10.16
CA SER A 180 2.05 -18.30 -10.91
C SER A 180 0.87 -18.72 -11.79
N GLU A 181 1.15 -19.32 -12.96
CA GLU A 181 0.10 -19.85 -13.85
C GLU A 181 -0.83 -20.84 -13.13
N ASP A 182 -0.30 -21.60 -12.16
CA ASP A 182 -1.06 -22.58 -11.37
C ASP A 182 -2.18 -21.94 -10.53
N SER A 183 -2.02 -20.68 -10.12
CA SER A 183 -3.03 -19.96 -9.32
C SER A 183 -4.25 -19.50 -10.13
N VAL A 184 -4.17 -19.50 -11.46
CA VAL A 184 -5.24 -19.02 -12.35
C VAL A 184 -6.34 -20.09 -12.54
N ILE A 185 -5.96 -21.37 -12.53
CA ILE A 185 -6.86 -22.50 -12.82
C ILE A 185 -7.92 -22.70 -11.72
N GLU A 186 -7.59 -22.41 -10.45
CA GLU A 186 -8.54 -22.56 -9.34
C GLU A 186 -9.67 -21.52 -9.39
N THR A 187 -9.43 -20.33 -9.95
CA THR A 187 -10.43 -19.27 -10.06
C THR A 187 -11.54 -19.58 -11.07
N GLU A 188 -11.25 -20.34 -12.13
CA GLU A 188 -12.26 -20.73 -13.14
C GLU A 188 -13.23 -21.80 -12.62
N LEU A 189 -12.82 -22.61 -11.63
CA LEU A 189 -13.65 -23.68 -11.07
C LEU A 189 -14.69 -23.19 -10.04
N LEU A 190 -14.56 -21.95 -9.55
CA LEU A 190 -15.48 -21.37 -8.56
C LEU A 190 -16.63 -20.57 -9.19
N HIS A 191 -16.71 -20.49 -10.53
CA HIS A 191 -17.77 -19.76 -11.26
C HIS A 191 -18.58 -20.67 -12.21
N CYS A 192 -18.43 -21.99 -12.10
CA CYS A 192 -19.30 -23.01 -12.70
C CYS A 192 -20.12 -23.71 -11.61
#